data_AF-A0A379TN08-F1
#
_entry.id   AF-A0A379TN08-F1
#
_cell.length_a   1.000
_cell.length_b   1.000
_cell.length_c   1.000
_cell.angle_alpha   90.00
_cell.angle_beta   90.00
_cell.angle_gamma   90.00
#
_symmetry.space_group_name_H-M   'P 1'
#
loop_
_entity.id
_entity.type
_entity.pdbx_description
1 polymer ?
#
loop_
_entity_poly.entity_id
_entity_poly.type
_entity_poly.pdbx_seq_one_letter_code
_entity_poly.pdbx_strand_id
1 'polypeptide(L)'
;MDNGAVKHNAGERINALAEQVLTQEDGLLGRHHIVPNAVQTQMLTSHVRAMAHRSITGEPLPEVDASLFDEISAESMALAWVKARKWRQA
;
A
#
# COMPACT_ATOMS: atom_id res chain seq x y z
N MET A 1 19.00 8.67 25.75
CA MET A 1 19.10 8.25 24.33
C MET A 1 18.26 7.00 24.17
N ASP A 2 17.05 7.14 23.62
CA ASP A 2 16.07 6.05 23.44
C ASP A 2 15.71 5.91 21.95
N ASN A 3 16.72 5.62 21.13
CA ASN A 3 16.49 5.33 19.72
C ASN A 3 16.03 3.89 19.48
N GLY A 4 16.04 3.04 20.52
CA GLY A 4 15.63 1.64 20.45
C GLY A 4 14.12 1.47 20.54
N ALA A 5 13.45 2.09 21.52
CA ALA A 5 12.00 1.95 21.68
C ALA A 5 11.22 2.64 20.56
N VAL A 6 11.69 3.80 20.08
CA VAL A 6 11.07 4.53 18.96
C VAL A 6 11.16 3.72 17.65
N LYS A 7 12.31 3.08 17.37
CA LYS A 7 12.48 2.22 16.18
C LYS A 7 11.67 0.93 16.27
N HIS A 8 11.57 0.32 17.45
CA HIS A 8 10.77 -0.88 17.68
C HIS A 8 9.28 -0.59 17.43
N ASN A 9 8.78 0.53 17.99
CA ASN A 9 7.40 0.97 17.81
C ASN A 9 7.07 1.32 16.34
N ALA A 10 7.99 1.97 15.62
CA ALA A 10 7.80 2.28 14.20
C ALA A 10 7.69 0.99 13.36
N GLY A 11 8.54 -0.01 13.60
CA GLY A 11 8.49 -1.29 12.91
C GLY A 11 7.16 -2.05 13.12
N GLU A 12 6.67 -2.09 14.36
CA GLU A 12 5.37 -2.70 14.69
C GLU A 12 4.21 -1.98 14.00
N ARG A 13 4.20 -0.63 14.02
CA ARG A 13 3.19 0.18 13.35
C ARG A 13 3.19 -0.01 11.84
N ILE A 14 4.36 -0.12 11.21
CA ILE A 14 4.50 -0.39 9.78
C ILE A 14 3.89 -1.75 9.43
N ASN A 15 4.21 -2.80 10.20
CA ASN A 15 3.68 -4.14 9.96
C ASN A 15 2.16 -4.18 10.16
N ALA A 16 1.66 -3.60 11.25
CA ALA A 16 0.22 -3.55 11.54
C ALA A 16 -0.57 -2.83 10.44
N LEU A 17 -0.06 -1.69 9.95
CA LEU A 17 -0.69 -0.96 8.86
C LEU A 17 -0.66 -1.75 7.55
N ALA A 18 0.46 -2.41 7.24
CA ALA A 18 0.56 -3.25 6.05
C ALA A 18 -0.42 -4.43 6.08
N GLU A 19 -0.51 -5.15 7.19
CA GLU A 19 -1.45 -6.27 7.37
C GLU A 19 -2.91 -5.83 7.30
N GLN A 20 -3.23 -4.70 7.92
CA GLN A 20 -4.56 -4.10 7.85
C GLN A 20 -4.95 -3.78 6.40
N VAL A 21 -4.04 -3.21 5.60
CA VAL A 21 -4.33 -2.89 4.21
C VAL A 21 -4.41 -4.15 3.35
N LEU A 22 -3.50 -5.11 3.51
CA LEU A 22 -3.55 -6.38 2.77
C LEU A 22 -4.88 -7.13 2.98
N THR A 23 -5.38 -7.15 4.21
CA THR A 23 -6.69 -7.75 4.52
C THR A 23 -7.84 -7.05 3.77
N GLN A 24 -7.77 -5.73 3.62
CA GLN A 24 -8.76 -4.96 2.86
C GLN A 24 -8.62 -5.17 1.35
N GLU A 25 -7.39 -5.30 0.86
CA GLU A 25 -7.09 -5.61 -0.54
C GLU A 25 -7.66 -6.97 -0.93
N ASP A 26 -7.45 -8.01 -0.11
CA ASP A 26 -8.03 -9.33 -0.34
C ASP A 26 -9.56 -9.28 -0.41
N GLY A 27 -10.19 -8.52 0.50
CA GLY A 27 -11.64 -8.29 0.47
C GLY A 27 -12.12 -7.53 -0.77
N LEU A 28 -11.34 -6.58 -1.30
CA LEU A 28 -11.66 -5.84 -2.51
C LEU A 28 -11.53 -6.74 -3.74
N LEU A 29 -10.41 -7.44 -3.88
CA LEU A 29 -10.16 -8.36 -4.99
C LEU A 29 -11.22 -9.46 -5.04
N GLY A 30 -11.60 -10.02 -3.89
CA GLY A 30 -12.68 -11.00 -3.78
C GLY A 30 -14.03 -10.48 -4.29
N ARG A 31 -14.41 -9.23 -3.97
CA ARG A 31 -15.65 -8.61 -4.49
C ARG A 31 -15.66 -8.46 -6.02
N HIS A 32 -14.49 -8.29 -6.62
CA HIS A 32 -14.33 -8.17 -8.07
C HIS A 32 -14.00 -9.51 -8.75
N HIS A 33 -14.03 -10.63 -8.01
CA HIS A 33 -13.66 -11.97 -8.51
C HIS A 33 -12.25 -12.03 -9.12
N ILE A 34 -11.33 -11.22 -8.59
CA ILE A 34 -9.93 -11.18 -9.02
C ILE A 34 -9.12 -12.10 -8.11
N VAL A 35 -8.43 -13.08 -8.69
CA VAL A 35 -7.50 -13.95 -7.96
C VAL A 35 -6.10 -13.70 -8.50
N PRO A 36 -5.24 -12.99 -7.74
CA PRO A 36 -3.86 -12.77 -8.14
C PRO A 36 -3.09 -14.09 -8.18
N ASN A 37 -2.19 -14.24 -9.14
CA ASN A 37 -1.20 -15.32 -9.12
C ASN A 37 -0.09 -15.03 -8.09
N ALA A 38 0.77 -16.00 -7.84
CA ALA A 38 1.81 -15.90 -6.80
C ALA A 38 2.73 -14.68 -6.97
N VAL A 39 3.12 -14.36 -8.21
CA VAL A 39 3.96 -13.20 -8.53
C VAL A 39 3.21 -11.89 -8.27
N GLN A 40 1.94 -11.81 -8.67
CA GLN A 40 1.09 -10.64 -8.43
C GLN A 40 0.86 -10.42 -6.93
N THR A 41 0.62 -11.47 -6.15
CA THR A 41 0.51 -11.40 -4.68
C THR A 41 1.80 -10.90 -4.05
N GLN A 42 2.96 -11.41 -4.50
CA GLN A 42 4.26 -10.96 -3.99
C GLN A 42 4.51 -9.48 -4.29
N MET A 43 4.22 -9.03 -5.52
CA MET A 43 4.38 -7.63 -5.92
C MET A 43 3.46 -6.70 -5.11
N LEU A 44 2.19 -7.07 -4.97
CA LEU A 44 1.23 -6.31 -4.17
C LEU A 44 1.68 -6.21 -2.70
N THR A 45 2.10 -7.34 -2.12
CA THR A 45 2.58 -7.39 -0.72
C THR A 45 3.80 -6.50 -0.51
N SER A 46 4.79 -6.59 -1.41
CA SER A 46 5.99 -5.75 -1.36
C SER A 46 5.63 -4.27 -1.45
N HIS A 47 4.75 -3.91 -2.38
CA HIS A 47 4.33 -2.53 -2.60
C HIS A 47 3.58 -1.96 -1.38
N VAL A 48 2.62 -2.69 -0.82
CA VAL A 48 1.84 -2.25 0.36
C VAL A 48 2.75 -2.04 1.57
N ARG A 49 3.74 -2.91 1.78
CA ARG A 49 4.74 -2.72 2.86
C ARG A 49 5.59 -1.47 2.66
N ALA A 50 6.01 -1.20 1.42
CA ALA A 50 6.74 0.02 1.10
C ALA A 50 5.87 1.28 1.29
N MET A 51 4.57 1.21 0.98
CA MET A 51 3.63 2.31 1.25
C MET A 51 3.43 2.54 2.75
N ALA A 52 3.27 1.48 3.54
CA ALA A 52 3.15 1.58 5.00
C ALA A 52 4.40 2.18 5.63
N HIS A 53 5.59 1.78 5.17
CA HIS A 53 6.85 2.40 5.57
C HIS A 53 6.81 3.91 5.35
N ARG A 54 6.55 4.37 4.11
CA ARG A 54 6.51 5.80 3.78
C ARG A 54 5.48 6.58 4.58
N SER A 55 4.31 6.00 4.82
CA SER A 55 3.25 6.62 5.62
C SER A 55 3.69 6.89 7.05
N ILE A 56 4.40 5.94 7.68
CA ILE A 56 4.84 6.06 9.07
C ILE A 56 6.11 6.91 9.21
N THR A 57 7.03 6.83 8.24
CA THR A 57 8.30 7.56 8.28
C THR A 57 8.23 8.97 7.70
N GLY A 58 7.19 9.27 6.91
CA GLY A 58 7.05 10.54 6.20
C GLY A 58 7.95 10.66 4.97
N GLU A 59 8.56 9.57 4.51
CA GLU A 59 9.35 9.55 3.27
C GLU A 59 8.46 9.95 2.08
N PRO A 60 8.88 10.92 1.24
CA PRO A 60 8.06 11.43 0.16
C PRO A 60 7.75 10.36 -0.88
N LEU A 61 6.64 10.55 -1.59
CA LEU A 61 6.36 9.76 -2.78
C LEU A 61 7.42 10.08 -3.85
N PRO A 62 7.87 9.08 -4.62
CA PRO A 62 8.73 9.34 -5.76
C PRO A 62 8.01 10.21 -6.77
N GLU A 63 8.76 11.10 -7.43
CA GLU A 63 8.25 11.81 -8.61
C GLU A 63 7.93 10.77 -9.69
N VAL A 64 6.67 10.76 -10.14
CA VAL A 64 6.18 9.83 -11.14
C VAL A 64 5.49 10.62 -12.24
N ASP A 65 5.81 10.31 -13.49
CA ASP A 65 5.13 10.88 -14.63
C ASP A 65 3.71 10.31 -14.71
N ALA A 66 2.72 11.19 -14.80
CA ALA A 66 1.32 10.82 -14.90
C ALA A 66 1.01 10.04 -16.20
N SER A 67 1.79 10.28 -17.27
CA SER A 67 1.63 9.58 -18.55
C SER A 67 1.83 8.07 -18.47
N LEU A 68 2.54 7.59 -17.43
CA LEU A 68 2.72 6.16 -17.18
C LEU A 68 1.40 5.45 -16.88
N PHE A 69 0.33 6.21 -16.58
CA PHE A 69 -0.98 5.68 -16.24
C PHE A 69 -2.00 5.84 -17.38
N ASP A 70 -1.64 6.41 -18.53
CA ASP A 70 -2.57 6.73 -19.62
C ASP A 70 -3.24 5.50 -20.23
N GLU A 71 -2.56 4.35 -20.20
CA GLU A 71 -3.09 3.08 -20.72
C GLU A 71 -3.82 2.25 -19.64
N ILE A 72 -3.86 2.73 -18.39
CA ILE A 72 -4.56 2.04 -17.31
C ILE A 72 -6.06 2.31 -17.42
N SER A 73 -6.85 1.24 -17.36
CA SER A 73 -8.31 1.36 -17.42
C SER A 73 -8.87 2.26 -16.31
N ALA A 74 -9.95 2.98 -16.60
CA ALA A 74 -10.62 3.82 -15.62
C ALA A 74 -11.07 3.03 -14.37
N GLU A 75 -11.46 1.77 -14.54
CA GLU A 75 -11.83 0.88 -13.43
C GLU A 75 -10.63 0.57 -12.53
N SER A 76 -9.48 0.25 -13.12
CA SER A 76 -8.23 0.04 -12.38
C SER A 76 -7.77 1.30 -11.64
N MET A 77 -7.92 2.49 -12.26
CA MET A 77 -7.61 3.76 -11.62
C MET A 77 -8.55 4.08 -10.46
N ALA A 78 -9.85 3.81 -10.60
CA ALA A 78 -10.83 4.01 -9.53
C ALA A 78 -10.50 3.14 -8.31
N LEU A 79 -10.12 1.88 -8.52
CA LEU A 79 -9.66 1.00 -7.45
C LEU A 79 -8.40 1.56 -6.77
N ALA A 80 -7.43 2.06 -7.53
CA ALA A 80 -6.21 2.65 -6.98
C ALA A 80 -6.47 3.95 -6.16
N TRP A 81 -7.43 4.77 -6.57
CA TRP A 81 -7.78 6.01 -5.87
C TRP A 81 -8.41 5.76 -4.51
N VAL A 82 -9.30 4.77 -4.41
CA VAL A 82 -9.87 4.33 -3.12
C VAL A 82 -8.75 3.95 -2.15
N LYS A 83 -7.68 3.32 -2.65
CA LYS A 83 -6.50 2.96 -1.86
C LYS A 83 -5.73 4.21 -1.43
N ALA A 84 -5.34 5.07 -2.36
CA ALA A 84 -4.53 6.26 -2.11
C ALA A 84 -5.15 7.21 -1.07
N ARG A 85 -6.48 7.30 -1.01
CA ARG A 85 -7.19 8.14 -0.03
C ARG A 85 -7.10 7.62 1.41
N LYS A 86 -7.00 6.31 1.61
CA LYS A 86 -6.85 5.70 2.94
C LYS A 86 -5.46 5.91 3.54
N TRP A 87 -4.42 5.92 2.71
CA TRP A 87 -3.03 6.17 3.13
C TRP A 87 -2.76 7.61 3.57
N ARG A 88 -3.63 8.56 3.20
CA ARG A 88 -3.49 9.97 3.58
C ARG A 88 -4.03 10.30 4.98
N GLN A 89 -4.66 9.34 5.65
CA GLN A 89 -5.35 9.53 6.94
C GLN A 89 -4.81 8.63 8.07
N ALA A 90 -3.73 7.87 7.84
CA ALA A 90 -3.06 7.01 8.80
C ALA A 90 -1.73 7.63 9.25
#